data_AF-A0A5H2WWD0-F1
#
_entry.id   AF-A0A5H2WWD0-F1
#
_cell.length_a   1.000
_cell.length_b   1.000
_cell.length_c   1.000
_cell.angle_alpha   90.00
_cell.angle_beta   90.00
_cell.angle_gamma   90.00
#
_symmetry.space_group_name_H-M   'P 1'
#
loop_
_entity.id
_entity.type
_entity.pdbx_description
1 polymer ?
#
loop_
_entity_poly.entity_id
_entity_poly.type
_entity_poly.pdbx_seq_one_letter_code
_entity_poly.pdbx_strand_id
1 'polypeptide(L)'
;RYYLMYLTQIAAGQACLSGQLANDLLLSAVSVQLIMHYRQLARRIELHVAGGGGDGDGGGSGSKWRAAATNVSREHDLCFLRSIIAYHQQILKLSQALNDIFGNSLFISFASTALIICFVLFQITIGANIDAIVMLAFFLFCSLVQIFLICFYAQQILEASEYISFAVYNHNWFDSDLRYRKMLVYIMARAQKPSKLQATSLV
;
A
#
# COMPACT_ATOMS: atom_id res chain seq x y z
N ARG A 1 40.12 -32.86 4.36
CA ARG A 1 38.69 -33.26 4.38
C ARG A 1 37.73 -32.13 4.82
N TYR A 2 38.22 -31.02 5.40
CA TYR A 2 37.38 -29.89 5.83
C TYR A 2 36.94 -28.91 4.71
N TYR A 3 37.61 -28.93 3.55
CA TYR A 3 37.27 -28.05 2.43
C TYR A 3 35.84 -28.22 1.92
N LEU A 4 35.32 -29.45 1.89
CA LEU A 4 33.95 -29.72 1.44
C LEU A 4 32.93 -29.11 2.42
N MET A 5 33.16 -29.24 3.72
CA MET A 5 32.32 -28.63 4.76
C MET A 5 32.33 -27.10 4.69
N TYR A 6 33.51 -26.50 4.49
CA TYR A 6 33.65 -25.05 4.35
C TYR A 6 32.95 -24.52 3.09
N LEU A 7 33.09 -25.22 1.95
CA LEU A 7 32.37 -24.89 0.72
C LEU A 7 30.86 -25.01 0.89
N THR A 8 30.37 -26.05 1.56
CA THR A 8 28.93 -26.18 1.84
C THR A 8 28.41 -25.07 2.75
N GLN A 9 29.21 -24.63 3.73
CA GLN A 9 28.82 -23.55 4.65
C GLN A 9 28.76 -22.19 3.94
N ILE A 10 29.74 -21.90 3.07
CA ILE A 10 29.72 -20.68 2.24
C ILE A 10 28.51 -20.71 1.29
N ALA A 11 28.28 -21.83 0.60
CA ALA A 11 27.16 -21.96 -0.32
C ALA A 11 25.81 -21.79 0.39
N ALA A 12 25.64 -22.39 1.57
CA ALA A 12 24.44 -22.22 2.39
C ALA A 12 24.25 -20.77 2.85
N GLY A 13 25.32 -20.10 3.29
CA GLY A 13 25.28 -18.69 3.69
C GLY A 13 24.88 -17.76 2.55
N GLN A 14 25.44 -17.98 1.35
CA GLN A 14 25.09 -17.20 0.16
C GLN A 14 23.65 -17.45 -0.30
N ALA A 15 23.17 -18.70 -0.25
CA ALA A 15 21.79 -19.04 -0.56
C ALA A 15 20.80 -18.39 0.42
N CYS A 16 21.12 -18.40 1.72
CA CYS A 16 20.30 -17.74 2.73
C CYS A 16 20.25 -16.23 2.53
N LEU A 17 21.40 -15.58 2.32
CA LEU A 17 21.50 -14.14 2.14
C LEU A 17 20.74 -13.69 0.88
N SER A 18 20.92 -14.40 -0.24
CA SER A 18 20.21 -14.10 -1.48
C SER A 18 18.69 -14.31 -1.35
N GLY A 19 18.25 -15.33 -0.60
CA GLY A 19 16.84 -15.53 -0.28
C GLY A 19 16.24 -14.40 0.55
N GLN A 20 16.95 -13.95 1.59
CA GLN A 20 16.52 -12.84 2.44
C GLN A 20 16.43 -11.53 1.64
N LEU A 21 17.45 -11.22 0.84
CA LEU A 21 17.46 -10.05 -0.03
C LEU A 21 16.33 -10.10 -1.07
N ALA A 22 16.08 -11.26 -1.68
CA ALA A 22 14.99 -11.42 -2.63
C ALA A 22 13.63 -11.14 -1.98
N ASN A 23 13.42 -11.61 -0.74
CA ASN A 23 12.19 -11.36 0.01
C ASN A 23 11.99 -9.85 0.30
N ASP A 24 13.04 -9.16 0.74
CA ASP A 24 12.99 -7.72 1.00
C ASP A 24 12.76 -6.90 -0.27
N LEU A 25 13.39 -7.30 -1.38
CA LEU A 25 13.16 -6.70 -2.69
C LEU A 25 11.73 -6.93 -3.18
N LEU A 26 11.17 -8.13 -2.98
CA LEU A 26 9.80 -8.42 -3.37
C LEU A 26 8.81 -7.62 -2.52
N LEU A 27 9.01 -7.55 -1.21
CA LEU A 27 8.18 -6.77 -0.30
C LEU A 27 8.21 -5.27 -0.65
N SER A 28 9.40 -4.71 -0.90
CA SER A 28 9.56 -3.30 -1.28
C SER A 28 8.99 -2.99 -2.67
N ALA A 29 9.14 -3.89 -3.64
CA ALA A 29 8.56 -3.73 -4.97
C ALA A 29 7.03 -3.73 -4.93
N VAL A 30 6.44 -4.71 -4.23
CA VAL A 30 4.97 -4.83 -4.11
C VAL A 30 4.39 -3.67 -3.31
N SER A 31 5.06 -3.23 -2.23
CA SER A 31 4.60 -2.08 -1.44
C SER A 31 4.62 -0.78 -2.26
N VAL A 32 5.69 -0.53 -3.02
CA VAL A 32 5.77 0.63 -3.93
C VAL A 32 4.71 0.56 -5.02
N GLN A 33 4.47 -0.61 -5.62
CA GLN A 33 3.43 -0.80 -6.62
C GLN A 33 2.04 -0.52 -6.04
N LEU A 34 1.76 -0.97 -4.82
CA LEU A 34 0.50 -0.72 -4.13
C LEU A 34 0.30 0.78 -3.85
N ILE A 35 1.34 1.47 -3.36
CA ILE A 35 1.33 2.93 -3.15
C ILE A 35 1.05 3.67 -4.46
N MET A 36 1.69 3.25 -5.57
CA MET A 36 1.46 3.84 -6.88
C MET A 36 0.02 3.67 -7.34
N HIS A 37 -0.59 2.49 -7.15
CA HIS A 37 -2.00 2.27 -7.50
C HIS A 37 -2.95 3.12 -6.66
N TYR A 38 -2.69 3.27 -5.36
CA TYR A 38 -3.46 4.17 -4.50
C TYR A 38 -3.38 5.63 -4.95
N ARG A 39 -2.17 6.13 -5.22
CA ARG A 39 -1.96 7.51 -5.71
C ARG A 39 -2.55 7.74 -7.10
N GLN A 40 -2.44 6.75 -7.99
CA GLN A 40 -3.04 6.81 -9.32
C GLN A 40 -4.56 6.88 -9.24
N LEU A 41 -5.18 6.09 -8.36
CA LEU A 41 -6.62 6.12 -8.14
C LEU A 41 -7.07 7.49 -7.61
N ALA A 42 -6.40 8.01 -6.58
CA ALA A 42 -6.70 9.33 -6.03
C ALA A 42 -6.61 10.43 -7.09
N ARG A 43 -5.53 10.45 -7.87
CA ARG A 43 -5.35 11.42 -8.96
C ARG A 43 -6.42 11.31 -10.05
N ARG A 44 -6.83 10.09 -10.42
CA ARG A 44 -7.91 9.89 -11.40
C ARG A 44 -9.25 10.44 -10.92
N ILE A 45 -9.52 10.35 -9.61
CA ILE A 45 -10.73 10.88 -9.00
C ILE A 45 -10.70 12.41 -8.99
N GLU A 46 -9.59 13.02 -8.56
CA GLU A 46 -9.44 14.49 -8.51
C GLU A 46 -9.54 15.17 -9.88
N LEU A 47 -9.02 14.51 -10.93
CA LEU A 47 -9.07 15.03 -12.29
C LEU A 47 -10.46 14.91 -12.94
N HIS A 48 -11.38 14.14 -12.36
CA HIS A 48 -12.70 13.94 -12.94
C HIS A 48 -13.67 15.05 -12.52
N VAL A 49 -14.28 15.70 -13.52
CA VAL A 49 -15.32 16.70 -13.34
C VAL A 49 -16.66 16.05 -13.70
N ALA A 50 -17.54 15.89 -12.72
CA ALA A 50 -18.85 15.29 -12.92
C ALA A 50 -19.89 16.36 -13.28
N GLY A 51 -20.87 16.03 -14.13
CA GLY A 51 -21.98 16.94 -14.45
C GLY A 51 -21.74 17.95 -15.57
N GLY A 52 -20.80 17.71 -16.48
CA GLY A 52 -20.40 18.63 -17.58
C GLY A 52 -21.44 18.95 -18.67
N GLY A 53 -22.75 18.89 -18.40
CA GLY A 53 -23.80 19.21 -19.37
C GLY A 53 -24.95 19.98 -18.75
N GLY A 54 -24.88 21.31 -18.76
CA GLY A 54 -25.95 22.12 -18.16
C GLY A 54 -26.08 23.58 -18.60
N ASP A 55 -25.01 24.35 -18.70
CA ASP A 55 -25.11 25.82 -18.78
C ASP A 55 -24.91 26.40 -20.20
N GLY A 56 -25.76 25.94 -21.13
CA GLY A 56 -25.99 26.62 -22.41
C GLY A 56 -27.40 27.18 -22.47
N ASP A 57 -27.55 28.47 -22.20
CA ASP A 57 -28.79 29.23 -22.40
C ASP A 57 -29.09 29.31 -23.91
N GLY A 58 -30.22 28.74 -24.36
CA GLY A 58 -30.53 28.56 -25.78
C GLY A 58 -31.94 28.01 -26.02
N GLY A 59 -32.78 28.84 -26.62
CA GLY A 59 -34.24 28.72 -26.70
C GLY A 59 -34.87 27.48 -27.35
N GLY A 60 -36.01 27.09 -26.79
CA GLY A 60 -37.25 26.70 -27.50
C GLY A 60 -37.36 25.35 -28.20
N SER A 61 -36.37 24.91 -29.00
CA SER A 61 -36.47 23.70 -29.85
C SER A 61 -35.50 22.58 -29.46
N GLY A 62 -34.58 22.86 -28.53
CA GLY A 62 -33.51 21.96 -28.11
C GLY A 62 -33.84 21.00 -26.95
N SER A 63 -35.08 20.96 -26.44
CA SER A 63 -35.42 20.23 -25.20
C SER A 63 -35.12 18.73 -25.26
N LYS A 64 -35.43 18.06 -26.38
CA LYS A 64 -35.15 16.63 -26.60
C LYS A 64 -33.65 16.33 -26.65
N TRP A 65 -32.89 17.15 -27.37
CA TRP A 65 -31.43 17.00 -27.52
C TRP A 65 -30.69 17.31 -26.21
N ARG A 66 -31.17 18.29 -25.42
CA ARG A 66 -30.66 18.59 -24.07
C ARG A 66 -30.94 17.45 -23.09
N ALA A 67 -32.13 16.86 -23.14
CA ALA A 67 -32.46 15.67 -22.33
C ALA A 67 -31.61 14.45 -22.72
N ALA A 68 -31.33 14.26 -24.02
CA ALA A 68 -30.44 13.20 -24.49
C ALA A 68 -28.98 13.44 -24.04
N ALA A 69 -28.45 14.66 -24.20
CA ALA A 69 -27.08 15.01 -23.80
C ALA A 69 -26.84 14.88 -22.29
N THR A 70 -27.82 15.27 -21.47
CA THR A 70 -27.76 15.10 -20.00
C THR A 70 -27.79 13.63 -19.58
N ASN A 71 -28.59 12.79 -20.25
CA ASN A 71 -28.59 11.35 -19.98
C ASN A 71 -27.26 10.68 -20.36
N VAL A 72 -26.65 11.06 -21.49
CA VAL A 72 -25.33 10.55 -21.90
C VAL A 72 -24.24 10.94 -20.90
N SER A 73 -24.24 12.18 -20.40
CA SER A 73 -23.28 12.61 -19.37
C SER A 73 -23.45 11.81 -18.07
N ARG A 74 -24.69 11.55 -17.63
CA ARG A 74 -24.96 10.75 -16.43
C ARG A 74 -24.51 9.30 -16.57
N GLU A 75 -24.74 8.69 -17.73
CA GLU A 75 -24.29 7.32 -18.00
C GLU A 75 -22.76 7.20 -17.97
N HIS A 76 -22.06 8.22 -18.48
CA HIS A 76 -20.61 8.29 -18.41
C HIS A 76 -20.10 8.40 -16.97
N ASP A 77 -20.67 9.30 -16.16
CA ASP A 77 -20.31 9.50 -14.76
C ASP A 77 -20.53 8.21 -13.94
N LEU A 78 -21.65 7.51 -14.18
CA LEU A 78 -21.95 6.22 -13.53
C LEU A 78 -21.00 5.10 -13.97
N CYS A 79 -20.62 5.07 -15.25
CA CYS A 79 -19.64 4.11 -15.77
C CYS A 79 -18.25 4.33 -15.15
N PHE A 80 -17.82 5.60 -15.07
CA PHE A 80 -16.60 6.00 -14.41
C PHE A 80 -16.58 5.59 -12.93
N LEU A 81 -17.68 5.86 -12.22
CA LEU A 81 -17.81 5.49 -10.80
C LEU A 81 -17.72 3.98 -10.59
N ARG A 82 -18.41 3.19 -11.43
CA ARG A 82 -18.33 1.73 -11.40
C ARG A 82 -16.89 1.23 -11.60
N SER A 83 -16.17 1.83 -12.54
CA SER A 83 -14.77 1.52 -12.82
C SER A 83 -13.86 1.81 -11.62
N ILE A 84 -14.02 2.97 -10.98
CA ILE A 84 -13.31 3.34 -9.75
C ILE A 84 -13.59 2.36 -8.62
N ILE A 85 -14.87 2.01 -8.39
CA ILE A 85 -15.24 1.08 -7.32
C ILE A 85 -14.59 -0.27 -7.55
N ALA A 86 -14.69 -0.81 -8.76
CA ALA A 86 -14.08 -2.09 -9.12
C ALA A 86 -12.56 -2.06 -8.93
N TYR A 87 -11.91 -0.98 -9.34
CA TYR A 87 -10.47 -0.81 -9.21
C TYR A 87 -10.03 -0.64 -7.74
N HIS A 88 -10.75 0.16 -6.96
CA HIS A 88 -10.50 0.31 -5.53
C HIS A 88 -10.64 -1.04 -4.79
N GLN A 89 -11.64 -1.84 -5.14
CA GLN A 89 -11.79 -3.19 -4.61
C GLN A 89 -10.63 -4.11 -5.00
N GLN A 90 -10.10 -4.02 -6.22
CA GLN A 90 -8.92 -4.77 -6.63
C GLN A 90 -7.67 -4.38 -5.83
N ILE A 91 -7.46 -3.07 -5.60
CA ILE A 91 -6.35 -2.58 -4.78
C ILE A 91 -6.47 -3.08 -3.34
N LEU A 92 -7.68 -3.05 -2.76
CA LEU A 92 -7.92 -3.58 -1.41
C LEU A 92 -7.62 -5.08 -1.33
N LYS A 93 -8.01 -5.86 -2.35
CA LYS A 93 -7.66 -7.29 -2.43
C LYS A 93 -6.15 -7.51 -2.55
N LEU A 94 -5.46 -6.69 -3.33
CA LEU A 94 -4.00 -6.75 -3.44
C LEU A 94 -3.33 -6.43 -2.11
N SER A 95 -3.82 -5.42 -1.40
CA SER A 95 -3.35 -5.09 -0.05
C SER A 95 -3.56 -6.23 0.94
N GLN A 96 -4.70 -6.93 0.85
CA GLN A 96 -4.97 -8.10 1.68
C GLN A 96 -4.05 -9.28 1.33
N ALA A 97 -3.84 -9.56 0.05
CA ALA A 97 -2.92 -10.61 -0.38
C ALA A 97 -1.47 -10.33 0.04
N LEU A 98 -1.02 -9.07 -0.05
CA LEU A 98 0.28 -8.63 0.48
C LEU A 98 0.36 -8.98 1.97
N ASN A 99 -0.69 -8.64 2.72
CA ASN A 99 -0.75 -8.91 4.14
C ASN A 99 -0.72 -10.42 4.48
N ASP A 100 -1.44 -11.24 3.73
CA ASP A 100 -1.51 -12.69 3.97
C ASP A 100 -0.17 -13.38 3.64
N ILE A 101 0.54 -12.92 2.61
CA ILE A 101 1.84 -13.48 2.19
C ILE A 101 2.95 -13.02 3.14
N PHE A 102 3.00 -11.73 3.42
CA PHE A 102 4.13 -11.14 4.13
C PHE A 102 3.90 -10.98 5.63
N GLY A 103 2.66 -11.01 6.12
CA GLY A 103 2.36 -10.79 7.54
C GLY A 103 3.17 -11.72 8.45
N ASN A 104 3.14 -13.03 8.15
CA ASN A 104 3.94 -14.01 8.90
C ASN A 104 5.45 -13.77 8.76
N SER A 105 5.92 -13.40 7.57
CA SER A 105 7.33 -13.05 7.36
C SER A 105 7.76 -11.84 8.19
N LEU A 106 6.91 -10.80 8.27
CA LEU A 106 7.16 -9.60 9.05
C LEU A 106 7.23 -9.93 10.54
N PHE A 107 6.31 -10.75 11.04
CA PHE A 107 6.30 -11.18 12.44
C PHE A 107 7.60 -11.90 12.83
N ILE A 108 8.04 -12.84 11.99
CA ILE A 108 9.29 -13.58 12.20
C ILE A 108 10.50 -12.63 12.16
N SER A 109 10.52 -11.67 11.23
CA SER A 109 11.58 -10.66 11.16
C SER A 109 11.63 -9.82 12.44
N PHE A 110 10.50 -9.32 12.94
CA PHE A 110 10.44 -8.57 14.20
C PHE A 110 10.93 -9.41 15.39
N ALA A 111 10.43 -10.63 15.54
CA ALA A 111 10.86 -11.54 16.62
C ALA A 111 12.36 -11.84 16.55
N SER A 112 12.90 -12.08 15.35
CA SER A 112 14.33 -12.32 15.13
C SER A 112 15.17 -11.11 15.56
N THR A 113 14.78 -9.89 15.17
CA THR A 113 15.52 -8.69 15.59
C THR A 113 15.47 -8.44 17.10
N ALA A 114 14.35 -8.72 17.76
CA ALA A 114 14.26 -8.64 19.22
C ALA A 114 15.24 -9.61 19.88
N LEU A 115 15.32 -10.86 19.42
CA LEU A 115 16.28 -11.85 19.92
C LEU A 115 17.74 -11.40 19.68
N ILE A 116 18.04 -10.86 18.49
CA ILE A 116 19.39 -10.34 18.18
C ILE A 116 19.76 -9.21 19.14
N ILE A 117 18.85 -8.27 19.41
CA ILE A 117 19.07 -7.20 20.40
C ILE A 117 19.39 -7.78 21.77
N CYS A 118 18.62 -8.77 22.23
CA CYS A 118 18.86 -9.43 23.52
C CYS A 118 20.24 -10.09 23.58
N PHE A 119 20.64 -10.81 22.52
CA PHE A 119 21.95 -11.48 22.46
C PHE A 119 23.11 -10.49 22.42
N VAL A 120 22.99 -9.41 21.64
CA VAL A 120 24.00 -8.33 21.57
C VAL A 120 24.21 -7.73 22.96
N LEU A 121 23.12 -7.39 23.65
CA LEU A 121 23.17 -6.80 24.99
C LEU A 121 23.82 -7.73 26.01
N PHE A 122 23.48 -9.02 25.95
CA PHE A 122 24.06 -10.04 26.82
C PHE A 122 25.57 -10.22 26.58
N GLN A 123 26.02 -10.21 25.33
CA GLN A 123 27.46 -10.33 25.01
C GLN A 123 28.28 -9.14 25.50
N ILE A 124 27.68 -7.94 25.50
CA ILE A 124 28.30 -6.75 26.09
C ILE A 124 28.49 -6.95 27.61
N THR A 125 27.50 -7.52 28.30
CA THR A 125 27.56 -7.74 29.76
C THR A 125 28.63 -8.75 30.18
N ILE A 126 28.87 -9.81 29.39
CA ILE A 126 29.84 -10.86 29.72
C ILE A 126 31.29 -10.45 29.36
N GLY A 127 31.47 -9.31 28.69
CA GLY A 127 32.81 -8.85 28.28
C GLY A 127 33.39 -9.69 27.15
N ALA A 128 32.58 -10.04 26.15
CA ALA A 128 33.03 -10.75 24.96
C ALA A 128 34.07 -9.94 24.15
N ASN A 129 34.79 -10.61 23.26
CA ASN A 129 35.80 -9.97 22.40
C ASN A 129 35.22 -8.76 21.65
N ILE A 130 35.97 -7.66 21.63
CA ILE A 130 35.56 -6.40 20.97
C ILE A 130 35.20 -6.64 19.50
N ASP A 131 35.96 -7.47 18.78
CA ASP A 131 35.69 -7.79 17.38
C ASP A 131 34.31 -8.44 17.17
N ALA A 132 33.90 -9.33 18.09
CA ALA A 132 32.60 -9.99 18.03
C ALA A 132 31.46 -9.00 18.33
N ILE A 133 31.65 -8.12 19.31
CA ILE A 133 30.68 -7.08 19.67
C ILE A 133 30.49 -6.11 18.50
N VAL A 134 31.57 -5.67 17.86
CA VAL A 134 31.51 -4.75 16.70
C VAL A 134 30.78 -5.42 15.52
N MET A 135 31.10 -6.67 15.19
CA MET A 135 30.41 -7.40 14.12
C MET A 135 28.90 -7.55 14.39
N LEU A 136 28.53 -7.93 15.62
CA LEU A 136 27.14 -8.05 16.06
C LEU A 136 26.40 -6.71 16.05
N ALA A 137 27.07 -5.62 16.43
CA ALA A 137 26.50 -4.27 16.39
C ALA A 137 26.20 -3.80 14.95
N PHE A 138 27.09 -4.06 13.99
CA PHE A 138 26.84 -3.78 12.58
C PHE A 138 25.67 -4.61 12.02
N PHE A 139 25.61 -5.89 12.37
CA PHE A 139 24.49 -6.76 11.98
C PHE A 139 23.15 -6.27 12.57
N LEU A 140 23.15 -5.85 13.84
CA LEU A 140 21.99 -5.25 14.48
C LEU A 140 21.56 -3.96 13.77
N PHE A 141 22.50 -3.06 13.48
CA PHE A 141 22.22 -1.81 12.78
C PHE A 141 21.57 -2.06 11.40
N CYS A 142 22.11 -2.99 10.63
CA CYS A 142 21.54 -3.37 9.34
C CYS A 142 20.11 -3.91 9.48
N SER A 143 19.87 -4.77 10.47
CA SER A 143 18.55 -5.34 10.75
C SER A 143 17.52 -4.27 11.18
N LEU A 144 17.94 -3.27 11.96
CA LEU A 144 17.10 -2.15 12.36
C LEU A 144 16.71 -1.26 11.17
N VAL A 145 17.65 -1.00 10.25
CA VAL A 145 17.37 -0.25 9.01
C VAL A 145 16.34 -1.01 8.16
N GLN A 146 16.46 -2.33 8.04
CA GLN A 146 15.50 -3.16 7.31
C GLN A 146 14.08 -3.00 7.87
N ILE A 147 13.91 -3.11 9.20
CA ILE A 147 12.61 -2.92 9.85
C ILE A 147 12.08 -1.51 9.67
N PHE A 148 12.95 -0.50 9.83
CA PHE A 148 12.57 0.89 9.64
C PHE A 148 11.99 1.14 8.24
N LEU A 149 12.61 0.60 7.19
CA LEU A 149 12.12 0.72 5.82
C LEU A 149 10.76 0.06 5.64
N ILE A 150 10.55 -1.13 6.21
CA ILE A 150 9.26 -1.82 6.17
C ILE A 150 8.16 -0.96 6.80
N CYS A 151 8.41 -0.44 8.00
CA CYS A 151 7.48 0.44 8.70
C CYS A 151 7.19 1.72 7.90
N PHE A 152 8.21 2.28 7.26
CA PHE A 152 8.06 3.46 6.41
C PHE A 152 7.13 3.19 5.21
N TYR A 153 7.30 2.06 4.52
CA TYR A 153 6.38 1.68 3.43
C TYR A 153 4.97 1.39 3.92
N ALA A 154 4.82 0.75 5.09
CA ALA A 154 3.52 0.50 5.69
C ALA A 154 2.78 1.81 6.01
N GLN A 155 3.47 2.79 6.57
CA GLN A 155 2.93 4.12 6.83
C GLN A 155 2.51 4.83 5.54
N GLN A 156 3.32 4.76 4.49
CA GLN A 156 2.98 5.35 3.19
C GLN A 156 1.75 4.71 2.54
N ILE A 157 1.57 3.39 2.69
CA ILE A 157 0.36 2.69 2.24
C ILE A 157 -0.86 3.18 3.03
N LEU A 158 -0.72 3.33 4.34
CA LEU A 158 -1.78 3.84 5.22
C LEU A 158 -2.23 5.23 4.76
N GLU A 159 -1.29 6.18 4.67
CA GLU A 159 -1.53 7.56 4.25
C GLU A 159 -2.14 7.63 2.84
N ALA A 160 -1.60 6.87 1.87
CA ALA A 160 -2.13 6.84 0.51
C ALA A 160 -3.55 6.26 0.44
N SER A 161 -3.89 5.28 1.29
CA SER A 161 -5.21 4.68 1.34
C SER A 161 -6.25 5.62 1.96
N GLU A 162 -5.88 6.34 3.02
CA GLU A 162 -6.73 7.34 3.69
C GLU A 162 -6.98 8.55 2.78
N TYR A 163 -5.95 8.98 2.05
CA TYR A 163 -6.02 10.10 1.11
C TYR A 163 -7.09 9.92 0.03
N ILE A 164 -7.48 8.69 -0.33
CA ILE A 164 -8.57 8.45 -1.29
C ILE A 164 -9.87 9.12 -0.81
N SER A 165 -10.18 9.05 0.49
CA SER A 165 -11.39 9.66 1.02
C SER A 165 -11.41 11.18 0.80
N PHE A 166 -10.26 11.84 0.97
CA PHE A 166 -10.06 13.25 0.73
C PHE A 166 -10.11 13.61 -0.76
N ALA A 167 -9.48 12.81 -1.62
CA ALA A 167 -9.54 12.95 -3.07
C ALA A 167 -10.99 12.85 -3.61
N VAL A 168 -11.77 11.89 -3.08
CA VAL A 168 -13.21 11.75 -3.37
C VAL A 168 -14.00 12.94 -2.85
N TYR A 169 -13.62 13.55 -1.74
CA TYR A 169 -14.30 14.75 -1.23
C TYR A 169 -14.03 15.98 -2.10
N ASN A 170 -12.79 16.17 -2.55
CA ASN A 170 -12.34 17.36 -3.26
C ASN A 170 -12.67 17.42 -4.76
N HIS A 171 -13.01 16.29 -5.40
CA HIS A 171 -13.36 16.32 -6.83
C HIS A 171 -14.65 17.11 -7.07
N ASN A 172 -14.85 17.63 -8.29
CA ASN A 172 -16.01 18.45 -8.58
C ASN A 172 -17.27 17.59 -8.83
N TRP A 173 -17.98 17.26 -7.76
CA TRP A 173 -19.21 16.44 -7.79
C TRP A 173 -20.51 17.24 -7.62
N PHE A 174 -20.44 18.55 -7.41
CA PHE A 174 -21.60 19.37 -7.04
C PHE A 174 -22.69 19.45 -8.11
N ASP A 175 -22.36 19.24 -9.39
CA ASP A 175 -23.30 19.26 -10.51
C ASP A 175 -23.74 17.86 -10.96
N SER A 176 -23.30 16.82 -10.25
CA SER A 176 -23.62 15.42 -10.57
C SER A 176 -25.03 15.00 -10.13
N ASP A 177 -25.54 13.92 -10.72
CA ASP A 177 -26.84 13.34 -10.36
C ASP A 177 -26.90 12.83 -8.91
N LEU A 178 -28.10 12.79 -8.32
CA LEU A 178 -28.32 12.33 -6.94
C LEU A 178 -27.84 10.88 -6.73
N ARG A 179 -27.97 10.03 -7.75
CA ARG A 179 -27.50 8.64 -7.70
C ARG A 179 -25.98 8.56 -7.55
N TYR A 180 -25.26 9.40 -8.28
CA TYR A 180 -23.80 9.50 -8.22
C TYR A 180 -23.34 9.96 -6.83
N ARG A 181 -23.95 11.04 -6.30
CA ARG A 181 -23.64 11.56 -4.95
C ARG A 181 -23.84 10.53 -3.84
N LYS A 182 -24.94 9.79 -3.88
CA LYS A 182 -25.21 8.72 -2.90
C LYS A 182 -24.13 7.64 -2.93
N MET A 183 -23.69 7.23 -4.12
CA MET A 183 -22.63 6.23 -4.27
C MET A 183 -21.26 6.74 -3.79
N LEU A 184 -20.94 8.02 -4.00
CA LEU A 184 -19.71 8.63 -3.48
C LEU A 184 -19.60 8.53 -1.95
N VAL A 185 -20.71 8.74 -1.23
CA VAL A 185 -20.73 8.62 0.24
C VAL A 185 -20.34 7.21 0.67
N TYR A 186 -20.80 6.16 -0.03
CA TYR A 186 -20.38 4.79 0.28
C TYR A 186 -18.89 4.56 0.02
N ILE A 187 -18.34 5.12 -1.05
CA ILE A 187 -16.89 5.01 -1.34
C ILE A 187 -16.09 5.73 -0.26
N MET A 188 -16.50 6.95 0.12
CA MET A 188 -15.84 7.73 1.15
C MET A 188 -15.87 7.02 2.51
N ALA A 189 -17.04 6.51 2.92
CA ALA A 189 -17.19 5.74 4.14
C ALA A 189 -16.34 4.45 4.13
N ARG A 190 -16.13 3.84 2.96
CA ARG A 190 -15.22 2.69 2.81
C ARG A 190 -13.75 3.10 2.86
N ALA A 191 -13.37 4.19 2.20
CA ALA A 191 -12.00 4.70 2.16
C ALA A 191 -11.52 5.24 3.52
N GLN A 192 -12.44 5.69 4.38
CA GLN A 192 -12.17 6.02 5.79
C GLN A 192 -11.75 4.82 6.66
N LYS A 193 -11.88 3.59 6.14
CA LYS A 193 -11.26 2.40 6.75
C LYS A 193 -9.96 2.11 5.99
N PRO A 194 -8.83 2.72 6.37
CA PRO A 194 -7.60 2.62 5.62
C PRO A 194 -7.08 1.18 5.60
N SER A 195 -6.38 0.82 4.53
CA SER A 195 -5.73 -0.50 4.45
C SER A 195 -4.52 -0.52 5.37
N LYS A 196 -4.66 -1.21 6.50
CA LYS A 196 -3.57 -1.42 7.45
C LYS A 196 -2.84 -2.71 7.06
N LEU A 197 -1.52 -2.64 6.94
CA LEU A 197 -0.69 -3.84 6.95
C LEU A 197 -0.65 -4.37 8.38
N GLN A 198 -1.27 -5.52 8.61
CA GLN A 198 -1.35 -6.19 9.91
C GLN A 198 -0.52 -7.47 9.87
N ALA A 199 0.52 -7.55 10.70
CA ALA A 199 1.45 -8.68 10.69
C ALA A 199 0.75 -10.03 10.97
N THR A 200 -0.34 -10.03 11.73
CA THR A 200 -1.29 -11.14 11.94
C THR A 200 -2.54 -10.53 12.59
N SER A 201 -3.58 -11.30 12.91
CA SER A 201 -4.79 -10.82 13.63
C SER A 201 -4.54 -10.21 15.03
N LEU A 202 -3.29 -10.01 15.42
CA LEU A 202 -2.87 -9.27 16.60
C LEU A 202 -2.25 -7.94 16.14
N VAL A 203 -3.07 -6.90 16.36
CA VAL A 203 -2.86 -5.45 16.17
C VAL A 203 -3.09 -4.93 14.75
#